data_AF-A0AAX2UYR3-F1
#
_entry.id   AF-A0AAX2UYR3-F1
#
_cell.length_a   1.000
_cell.length_b   1.000
_cell.length_c   1.000
_cell.angle_alpha   90.00
_cell.angle_beta   90.00
_cell.angle_gamma   90.00
#
_symmetry.space_group_name_H-M   'P 1'
#
loop_
_entity.id
_entity.type
_entity.pdbx_description
1 polymer ?
#
loop_
_entity_poly.entity_id
_entity_poly.type
_entity_poly.pdbx_seq_one_letter_code
_entity_poly.pdbx_strand_id
1 'polypeptide(L)'
;RKPTASEKRLRKLVELILEVYEKHKGIYGYRRITIYLNHFMNAKVNHKCVYRLMKLLNLKAVIRRKRYRYKPHNPAHIADNVLNREFR
;
A
#
# COMPACT_ATOMS: atom_id res chain seq x y z
N ARG A 1 16.18 8.65 -31.32
CA ARG A 1 17.09 7.67 -30.66
C ARG A 1 16.37 6.32 -30.57
N LYS A 2 17.03 5.20 -30.88
CA LYS A 2 16.48 3.86 -30.63
C LYS A 2 16.56 3.54 -29.12
N PRO A 3 15.56 2.88 -28.52
CA PRO A 3 15.56 2.60 -27.09
C PRO A 3 16.60 1.54 -26.72
N THR A 4 17.27 1.72 -25.59
CA THR A 4 18.25 0.75 -25.07
C THR A 4 17.56 -0.53 -24.59
N ALA A 5 18.31 -1.63 -24.47
CA ALA A 5 17.76 -2.90 -23.98
C ALA A 5 17.16 -2.77 -22.57
N SER A 6 17.79 -1.94 -21.72
CA SER A 6 17.30 -1.61 -20.38
C SER A 6 15.95 -0.88 -20.43
N GLU A 7 15.81 0.11 -21.30
CA GLU A 7 14.55 0.84 -21.49
C GLU A 7 13.42 -0.07 -21.97
N LYS A 8 13.70 -0.99 -22.89
CA LYS A 8 12.71 -1.99 -23.34
C LYS A 8 12.26 -2.88 -22.18
N ARG A 9 13.19 -3.36 -21.36
CA ARG A 9 12.88 -4.15 -20.16
C ARG A 9 12.03 -3.34 -19.18
N LEU A 10 12.35 -2.06 -18.99
CA LEU A 10 11.62 -1.18 -18.07
C LEU A 10 10.19 -0.90 -18.56
N ARG A 11 10.01 -0.65 -19.86
CA ARG A 11 8.67 -0.48 -20.47
C ARG A 11 7.80 -1.72 -20.27
N LYS A 12 8.35 -2.90 -20.55
CA LYS A 12 7.65 -4.17 -20.31
C LYS A 12 7.29 -4.36 -18.84
N LEU A 13 8.19 -3.98 -17.92
CA LEU A 13 7.91 -4.05 -16.48
C LEU A 13 6.79 -3.09 -16.06
N VAL A 14 6.73 -1.89 -16.64
CA VAL A 14 5.66 -0.92 -16.40
C VAL A 14 4.30 -1.47 -16.84
N GLU A 15 4.23 -2.07 -18.03
CA GLU A 15 3.02 -2.71 -18.55
C GLU A 15 2.51 -3.81 -17.60
N LEU A 16 3.40 -4.70 -17.15
CA LEU A 16 3.05 -5.76 -16.20
C LEU A 16 2.59 -5.21 -14.84
N ILE A 17 3.22 -4.13 -14.34
CA ILE A 17 2.81 -3.49 -13.09
C ILE A 17 1.38 -2.95 -13.22
N LEU A 18 1.05 -2.30 -14.34
CA LEU A 18 -0.29 -1.77 -14.61
C LEU A 18 -1.33 -2.87 -14.71
N GLU A 19 -1.03 -3.95 -15.44
CA GLU A 19 -1.91 -5.12 -15.58
C GLU A 19 -2.24 -5.73 -14.21
N VAL A 20 -1.24 -5.97 -13.38
CA VAL A 20 -1.42 -6.54 -12.03
C VAL A 20 -2.18 -5.58 -11.12
N TYR A 21 -1.88 -4.29 -11.22
CA TYR A 21 -2.57 -3.27 -10.42
C TYR A 21 -4.06 -3.22 -10.76
N GLU A 22 -4.42 -3.21 -12.05
CA GLU A 22 -5.81 -3.16 -12.51
C GLU A 22 -6.56 -4.47 -12.21
N LYS A 23 -5.92 -5.63 -12.45
CA LYS A 23 -6.46 -6.95 -12.11
C LYS A 23 -6.88 -7.05 -10.65
N HIS A 24 -6.11 -6.40 -9.76
CA HIS A 24 -6.39 -6.36 -8.33
C HIS A 24 -7.06 -5.06 -7.87
N LYS A 25 -7.63 -4.27 -8.78
CA LYS A 25 -8.40 -3.04 -8.50
C LYS A 25 -7.65 -2.04 -7.60
N GLY A 26 -6.33 -1.95 -7.79
CA GLY A 26 -5.44 -1.10 -7.00
C GLY A 26 -5.20 -1.53 -5.54
N ILE A 27 -5.68 -2.70 -5.12
CA ILE A 27 -5.46 -3.21 -3.75
C ILE A 27 -3.97 -3.48 -3.49
N TYR A 28 -3.23 -3.88 -4.52
CA TYR A 28 -1.83 -4.27 -4.37
C TYR A 28 -0.90 -3.05 -4.45
N GLY A 29 -0.11 -2.87 -3.39
CA GLY A 29 1.04 -1.96 -3.39
C GLY A 29 2.31 -2.63 -3.92
N TYR A 30 3.39 -1.86 -4.02
CA TYR A 30 4.64 -2.31 -4.64
C TYR A 30 5.19 -3.62 -4.05
N ARG A 31 5.05 -3.87 -2.75
CA ARG A 31 5.48 -5.12 -2.12
C ARG A 31 4.70 -6.33 -2.66
N ARG A 32 3.37 -6.22 -2.68
CA ARG A 32 2.48 -7.29 -3.20
C ARG A 32 2.63 -7.48 -4.70
N ILE A 33 2.77 -6.40 -5.44
CA ILE A 33 3.06 -6.46 -6.89
C ILE A 33 4.41 -7.16 -7.12
N THR A 34 5.46 -6.84 -6.36
CA THR A 34 6.76 -7.52 -6.49
C THR A 34 6.64 -9.03 -6.26
N ILE A 35 5.92 -9.44 -5.22
CA ILE A 35 5.66 -10.86 -4.93
C ILE A 35 4.92 -11.50 -6.11
N TYR A 36 3.86 -10.86 -6.60
CA TYR A 36 3.08 -11.38 -7.72
C TYR A 36 3.93 -11.54 -8.99
N LEU A 37 4.71 -10.51 -9.35
CA LEU A 37 5.58 -10.51 -10.52
C LEU A 37 6.65 -11.61 -10.45
N ASN A 38 7.24 -11.83 -9.26
CA ASN A 38 8.28 -12.84 -9.09
C ASN A 38 7.73 -14.26 -9.00
N HIS A 39 6.59 -14.45 -8.33
CA HIS A 39 6.01 -15.77 -8.10
C HIS A 39 5.24 -16.29 -9.31
N PHE A 40 4.41 -15.46 -9.94
CA PHE A 40 3.54 -15.90 -11.04
C PHE A 40 4.10 -15.62 -12.43
N MET A 41 4.87 -14.54 -12.58
CA MET A 41 5.40 -14.11 -13.88
C MET A 41 6.91 -14.36 -14.03
N ASN A 42 7.57 -14.94 -13.01
CA ASN A 42 9.01 -15.24 -12.99
C ASN A 42 9.90 -14.04 -13.40
N ALA A 43 9.46 -12.81 -13.11
CA ALA A 43 10.11 -11.58 -13.58
C ALA A 43 11.47 -11.30 -12.92
N LYS A 44 11.75 -11.91 -11.74
CA LYS A 44 12.97 -11.73 -10.93
C LYS A 44 13.36 -10.25 -10.74
N VAL A 45 12.41 -9.44 -10.32
CA VAL A 45 12.57 -7.99 -10.10
C VAL A 45 12.77 -7.63 -8.63
N ASN A 46 13.57 -6.60 -8.38
CA ASN A 46 13.77 -6.04 -7.05
C ASN A 46 12.62 -5.09 -6.68
N HIS A 47 12.13 -5.17 -5.43
CA HIS A 47 11.08 -4.31 -4.89
C HIS A 47 11.39 -2.81 -4.98
N LYS A 48 12.66 -2.40 -4.94
CA LYS A 48 13.06 -0.98 -5.10
C LYS A 48 12.76 -0.45 -6.51
N CYS A 49 12.95 -1.29 -7.53
CA CYS A 49 12.64 -0.94 -8.92
C CYS A 49 11.13 -0.75 -9.09
N VAL A 50 10.35 -1.71 -8.62
CA VAL A 50 8.88 -1.66 -8.64
C VAL A 50 8.37 -0.44 -7.89
N TYR A 51 8.92 -0.13 -6.71
CA TYR A 51 8.58 1.07 -5.94
C TYR A 51 8.82 2.36 -6.74
N ARG A 52 9.99 2.50 -7.37
CA ARG A 52 10.33 3.69 -8.18
C ARG A 52 9.38 3.85 -9.37
N LEU A 53 9.09 2.76 -10.08
CA LEU A 53 8.17 2.76 -11.22
C LEU A 53 6.75 3.14 -10.81
N MET A 54 6.22 2.51 -9.76
CA MET A 54 4.89 2.87 -9.24
C MET A 54 4.83 4.32 -8.79
N LYS A 55 5.89 4.84 -8.15
CA LYS A 55 5.97 6.25 -7.74
C LYS A 55 5.95 7.19 -8.94
N LEU A 56 6.68 6.88 -10.01
CA LEU A 56 6.66 7.66 -11.26
C LEU A 56 5.28 7.67 -11.92
N LEU A 57 4.56 6.55 -11.83
CA LEU A 57 3.20 6.40 -12.36
C LEU A 57 2.11 6.90 -11.39
N ASN A 58 2.49 7.44 -10.23
CA ASN A 58 1.57 7.83 -9.15
C ASN A 58 0.62 6.71 -8.67
N LEU A 59 1.00 5.45 -8.83
CA LEU A 59 0.23 4.29 -8.36
C LEU A 59 0.49 4.05 -6.88
N LYS A 60 -0.58 3.89 -6.10
CA LYS A 60 -0.54 3.60 -4.67
C LYS A 60 -1.56 2.53 -4.32
N ALA A 61 -1.27 1.72 -3.30
CA ALA A 61 -2.26 0.77 -2.81
C ALA A 61 -3.49 1.50 -2.29
N VAL A 62 -4.67 1.05 -2.68
CA VAL A 62 -5.95 1.50 -2.12
C VAL A 62 -6.09 0.90 -0.72
N ILE A 63 -5.66 1.67 0.28
CA ILE A 63 -5.74 1.26 1.69
C ILE A 63 -7.09 1.71 2.25
N ARG A 64 -7.88 0.75 2.75
CA ARG A 64 -9.11 1.07 3.48
C ARG A 64 -8.76 1.86 4.75
N ARG A 65 -9.31 3.06 4.90
CA ARG A 65 -9.18 3.82 6.16
C ARG A 65 -9.76 3.00 7.30
N LYS A 66 -8.98 2.81 8.38
CA LYS A 66 -9.47 2.19 9.61
C LYS A 66 -10.57 3.08 10.18
N ARG A 67 -11.77 2.54 10.33
CA ARG A 67 -12.86 3.25 11.02
C ARG A 67 -12.62 3.14 12.52
N TYR A 68 -12.71 4.26 13.22
CA TYR A 68 -12.69 4.29 14.68
C TYR A 68 -13.91 3.52 15.20
N ARG A 69 -13.68 2.49 16.02
CA ARG A 69 -14.72 1.54 16.46
C ARG A 69 -15.40 1.97 17.76
N TYR A 70 -14.72 2.78 18.56
CA TYR A 70 -15.28 3.28 19.81
C TYR A 70 -16.33 4.36 19.48
N LYS A 71 -17.51 4.20 20.05
CA LYS A 71 -18.47 5.29 20.17
C LYS A 71 -18.31 5.83 21.60
N PRO A 72 -18.08 7.14 21.79
CA PRO A 72 -18.15 7.72 23.12
C PRO A 72 -19.51 7.38 23.71
N HIS A 73 -19.49 6.77 24.88
CA HIS A 73 -20.68 6.49 25.67
C HIS A 73 -20.44 7.06 27.07
N ASN A 74 -21.50 7.57 27.67
CA ASN A 74 -21.45 7.94 29.08
C ASN A 74 -21.40 6.64 29.88
N PRO A 75 -20.45 6.48 30.82
CA PRO A 75 -20.43 5.32 31.70
C PRO A 75 -21.73 5.26 32.49
N ALA A 76 -22.32 4.08 32.63
CA ALA A 76 -23.51 3.89 33.47
C ALA A 76 -23.19 4.11 34.96
N HIS A 77 -21.93 3.92 35.35
CA HIS A 77 -21.44 4.13 36.70
C HIS A 77 -20.12 4.89 36.63
N ILE A 78 -20.11 6.09 37.22
CA ILE A 78 -18.90 6.89 37.44
C ILE A 78 -18.58 6.73 38.92
N ALA A 79 -17.41 6.19 39.24
CA ALA A 79 -16.97 6.14 40.62
C ALA A 79 -16.62 7.55 41.10
N ASP A 80 -16.95 7.86 42.35
CA ASP A 80 -16.63 9.16 42.94
C ASP A 80 -15.11 9.36 43.00
N ASN A 81 -14.67 10.60 42.78
CA ASN A 81 -13.27 10.96 42.89
C ASN A 81 -12.85 11.05 44.36
N VAL A 82 -12.63 9.89 44.99
CA VAL A 82 -12.25 9.79 46.41
C VAL A 82 -10.94 10.52 46.73
N LEU A 83 -10.03 10.63 45.75
CA LEU A 83 -8.73 11.27 45.93
C LEU A 83 -8.81 12.80 45.84
N ASN A 84 -9.89 13.36 45.27
CA ASN A 84 -10.05 14.81 45.00
C ASN A 84 -8.79 15.46 44.40
N ARG A 85 -8.07 14.71 43.55
CA ARG A 85 -6.87 15.22 42.87
C ARG A 85 -7.28 15.76 41.51
N GLU A 86 -6.87 16.98 41.22
CA GLU A 86 -6.93 17.54 39.88
C GLU A 86 -5.79 16.95 39.04
N PHE A 87 -6.08 15.83 38.37
CA PHE A 87 -5.17 15.28 37.37
C PHE A 87 -5.24 16.17 36.12
N ARG A 88 -4.24 17.04 35.94
CA ARG A 88 -3.96 17.74 34.69
C ARG A 88 -3.23 16.85 33.70
#